data_AF-A0A0G4AYQ0-F1
#
_entry.id   AF-A0A0G4AYQ0-F1
#
_cell.length_a   1.000
_cell.length_b   1.000
_cell.length_c   1.000
_cell.angle_alpha   90.00
_cell.angle_beta   90.00
_cell.angle_gamma   90.00
#
_symmetry.space_group_name_H-M   'P 1'
#
loop_
_entity.id
_entity.type
_entity.pdbx_description
1 polymer ?
#
loop_
_entity_poly.entity_id
_entity_poly.type
_entity_poly.pdbx_seq_one_letter_code
_entity_poly.pdbx_strand_id
1 'polypeptide(L)' 'MNKKIIILFAAVFGAIGSYIPTLLGDDDLLSGWGIIGGLIGGLAGIWLGVKAQQRFGE' A
#
# COMPACT_ATOMS: atom_id res chain seq x y z
N MET A 1 1.46 -20.42 -0.50
CA MET A 1 1.18 -19.00 -0.16
C MET A 1 2.51 -18.28 0.11
N ASN A 2 3.09 -17.66 -0.93
CA ASN A 2 4.34 -16.91 -0.78
C ASN A 2 4.06 -15.57 -0.08
N LYS A 3 4.04 -15.60 1.26
CA LYS A 3 3.75 -14.44 2.12
C LYS A 3 4.66 -13.24 1.83
N LYS A 4 5.87 -13.50 1.31
CA LYS A 4 6.83 -12.48 0.87
C LYS A 4 6.26 -11.55 -0.21
N ILE A 5 5.48 -12.08 -1.16
CA ILE A 5 4.87 -11.28 -2.24
C ILE A 5 3.78 -10.38 -1.66
N ILE A 6 2.94 -10.92 -0.77
CA ILE A 6 1.87 -10.13 -0.14
C ILE A 6 2.45 -9.00 0.71
N ILE A 7 3.49 -9.27 1.50
CA ILE A 7 4.17 -8.26 2.32
C ILE A 7 4.85 -7.19 1.45
N LEU A 8 5.48 -7.59 0.34
CA LEU A 8 6.09 -6.65 -0.60
C LEU A 8 5.04 -5.69 -1.18
N PHE A 9 3.91 -6.21 -1.65
CA PHE A 9 2.83 -5.39 -2.17
C PHE A 9 2.19 -4.51 -1.09
N ALA A 10 2.02 -5.02 0.13
CA ALA A 10 1.54 -4.21 1.26
C ALA A 10 2.47 -3.03 1.56
N ALA A 11 3.79 -3.26 1.58
CA ALA A 11 4.78 -2.23 1.85
C ALA A 11 4.84 -1.18 0.72
N VAL A 12 4.85 -1.62 -0.55
CA VAL A 12 4.94 -0.73 -1.71
C VAL A 12 3.69 0.15 -1.83
N PHE A 13 2.50 -0.45 -1.81
CA PHE A 13 1.27 0.32 -1.94
C PHE A 13 0.93 1.10 -0.66
N GLY A 14 1.37 0.65 0.52
CA GLY A 14 1.29 1.42 1.75
C GLY A 14 2.16 2.70 1.69
N ALA A 15 3.40 2.58 1.24
CA ALA A 15 4.29 3.73 1.06
C ALA A 15 3.78 4.70 -0.03
N ILE A 16 3.28 4.17 -1.15
CA ILE A 16 2.66 5.00 -2.19
C ILE A 16 1.41 5.69 -1.65
N GLY A 17 0.54 4.95 -0.94
CA GLY A 17 -0.68 5.48 -0.34
C GLY A 17 -0.42 6.60 0.66
N SER A 18 0.64 6.50 1.46
CA SER A 18 1.03 7.56 2.40
C SER A 18 1.69 8.76 1.72
N TYR A 19 2.20 8.58 0.50
CA TYR A 19 2.81 9.64 -0.29
C TYR A 19 1.80 10.43 -1.13
N ILE A 20 0.65 9.84 -1.48
CA ILE A 20 -0.42 10.54 -2.22
C ILE A 20 -0.83 11.89 -1.59
N PRO A 21 -1.01 12.01 -0.27
CA PRO A 21 -1.37 13.28 0.39
C PRO A 21 -0.31 14.37 0.20
N THR A 22 0.97 14.01 0.19
CA THR A 22 2.07 14.96 -0.07
C THR A 22 2.04 15.50 -1.50
N LEU A 23 1.53 14.71 -2.46
CA LEU A 23 1.31 15.16 -3.84
C LEU A 23 0.08 16.05 -4.00
N LEU A 24 -0.85 16.02 -3.04
CA LEU A 24 -2.08 16.84 -3.02
C LEU A 24 -1.89 18.17 -2.28
N GLY A 25 -0.66 18.51 -1.90
CA GLY A 25 -0.31 19.78 -1.27
C GLY A 25 -0.37 19.76 0.26
N ASP A 26 -0.43 18.58 0.87
CA ASP A 26 -0.32 18.43 2.32
C ASP A 26 1.17 18.29 2.71
N ASP A 27 1.80 19.38 3.12
CA ASP A 27 3.23 19.44 3.46
C ASP A 27 3.56 18.76 4.80
N ASP A 28 2.54 18.38 5.59
CA ASP A 28 2.72 17.67 6.85
C ASP A 28 2.95 16.17 6.62
N LEU A 29 4.20 15.74 6.80
CA LEU A 29 4.61 14.33 6.66
C LEU A 29 3.90 13.36 7.63
N LEU A 30 3.32 13.87 8.71
CA LEU A 30 2.52 13.13 9.69
C LEU A 30 1.05 13.57 9.68
N SER A 31 0.58 14.19 8.60
CA SER A 31 -0.83 14.53 8.51
C SER A 31 -1.68 13.27 8.65
N GLY A 32 -2.83 13.40 9.29
CA GLY A 32 -3.78 12.28 9.41
C GLY A 32 -4.15 11.70 8.04
N TRP A 33 -4.07 12.50 6.97
CA TRP A 33 -4.29 12.06 5.60
C TRP A 33 -3.20 11.15 5.09
N GLY A 34 -1.92 11.40 5.43
CA GLY A 34 -0.80 10.49 5.18
C GLY A 34 -1.02 9.11 5.77
N ILE A 35 -1.50 9.05 7.01
CA ILE A 35 -1.75 7.79 7.73
C ILE A 35 -2.94 7.05 7.11
N ILE A 36 -4.04 7.76 6.82
CA ILE A 36 -5.24 7.18 6.20
C ILE A 36 -4.93 6.69 4.78
N GLY A 37 -4.22 7.50 4.00
CA GLY A 37 -3.78 7.14 2.64
C GLY A 37 -2.86 5.93 2.64
N GLY A 38 -1.91 5.85 3.58
CA GLY A 38 -1.04 4.70 3.75
C GLY A 38 -1.78 3.43 4.17
N LEU A 39 -2.79 3.55 5.03
CA LEU A 39 -3.61 2.43 5.48
C LEU A 39 -4.49 1.90 4.34
N ILE A 40 -5.14 2.79 3.57
CA ILE A 40 -5.92 2.43 2.39
C ILE A 40 -5.03 1.83 1.30
N GLY A 41 -3.88 2.46 1.02
CA GLY A 41 -2.89 1.98 0.07
C GLY A 41 -2.35 0.59 0.46
N GLY A 42 -2.02 0.39 1.74
CA GLY A 42 -1.57 -0.89 2.26
C GLY A 42 -2.62 -1.99 2.12
N LEU A 43 -3.89 -1.70 2.43
CA LEU A 43 -5.01 -2.64 2.25
C LEU A 43 -5.23 -2.99 0.77
N ALA A 44 -5.21 -2.00 -0.11
CA ALA A 44 -5.29 -2.21 -1.56
C ALA A 44 -4.09 -3.04 -2.07
N GLY A 45 -2.90 -2.79 -1.55
CA GLY A 45 -1.68 -3.56 -1.82
C GLY A 45 -1.81 -5.02 -1.42
N ILE A 46 -2.33 -5.30 -0.21
CA ILE A 46 -2.58 -6.67 0.25
C ILE A 46 -3.58 -7.37 -0.68
N TRP A 47 -4.67 -6.71 -1.06
CA TRP A 47 -5.66 -7.28 -1.98
C TRP A 47 -5.07 -7.61 -3.35
N LEU A 48 -4.30 -6.69 -3.93
CA LEU A 48 -3.59 -6.90 -5.19
C LEU A 48 -2.52 -7.99 -5.08
N GLY A 49 -1.78 -8.04 -3.97
CA GLY A 49 -0.78 -9.07 -3.68
C GLY A 49 -1.38 -10.46 -3.56
N VAL A 50 -2.55 -10.59 -2.90
CA VAL A 50 -3.31 -11.85 -2.83
C VAL A 50 -3.78 -12.27 -4.22
N LYS A 51 -4.36 -11.35 -5.00
CA LYS A 51 -4.85 -11.63 -6.36
C LYS A 51 -3.72 -12.01 -7.31
N ALA A 52 -2.57 -11.33 -7.21
CA ALA A 52 -1.36 -11.66 -7.95
C ALA A 52 -0.82 -13.03 -7.54
N GLN A 53 -0.77 -13.34 -6.25
CA GLN A 53 -0.29 -14.63 -5.77
C GLN A 53 -1.24 -15.79 -6.11
N GLN A 54 -2.54 -15.55 -6.25
CA GLN A 54 -3.49 -16.54 -6.77
C GLN A 54 -3.34 -16.78 -8.28
N ARG A 55 -2.83 -15.80 -9.03
CA ARG A 55 -2.75 -15.86 -10.50
C ARG A 55 -1.36 -16.24 -11.03
N PHE A 56 -0.30 -15.95 -10.28
CA PHE A 56 1.09 -16.22 -10.64
C PHE A 56 1.82 -17.16 -9.66
N GLY A 57 1.21 -17.47 -8.52
CA GLY A 57 1.72 -18.48 -7.60
C GLY A 57 1.09 -19.82 -7.92
N GLU A 58 1.61 -20.51 -8.95
CA GLU A 58 1.49 -21.96 -9.08
C GLU A 58 2.00 -22.67 -7.82
#